data_AF-A0A7C4BAM1-F1
#
_entry.id   AF-A0A7C4BAM1-F1
#
_cell.length_a   1.000
_cell.length_b   1.000
_cell.length_c   1.000
_cell.angle_alpha   90.00
_cell.angle_beta   90.00
_cell.angle_gamma   90.00
#
_symmetry.space_group_name_H-M   'P 1'
#
loop_
_entity.id
_entity.type
_entity.pdbx_description
1 polymer ?
#
loop_
_entity_poly.entity_id
_entity_poly.type
_entity_poly.pdbx_seq_one_letter_code
_entity_poly.pdbx_strand_id
1 'polypeptide(L)'
;MSFSRREEVLCPFCGAPARVLRRLKPGNALVLEYYCPQHGFLKAEELRVELPSRRLAEGGLYVAFEGIDASGKTTQAGILYDYLRAHGYEVVLVREPWVKAIKEFLYKHDVDPDAETYLFAADRIILQKEVVLPSLEQGKLVISDRSVFASLAYQVARGVDEEFVLAVNRSIRFPDLVFLLDLPVEEAVRRLSSRGQLSRFEERGFMEKVRARYLELAEAYKSRFAVVDASQPVEEVHRRVAEHLRARYGIPAK
;
A
#
# COMPACT_ATOMS: atom_id res chain seq x y z
N MET A 1 -15.37 17.68 9.00
CA MET A 1 -15.71 19.01 8.47
C MET A 1 -17.00 19.46 9.12
N SER A 2 -16.99 20.53 9.89
CA SER A 2 -18.23 21.25 10.18
C SER A 2 -18.75 21.75 8.84
N PHE A 3 -19.98 21.38 8.46
CA PHE A 3 -20.70 22.11 7.43
C PHE A 3 -20.97 23.51 8.00
N SER A 4 -19.98 24.39 7.97
CA SER A 4 -20.16 25.81 8.26
C SER A 4 -21.29 26.28 7.37
N ARG A 5 -22.30 26.94 7.95
CA ARG A 5 -23.47 27.47 7.23
C ARG A 5 -22.99 28.23 5.98
N ARG A 6 -23.06 27.59 4.81
CA ARG A 6 -22.80 28.27 3.54
C ARG A 6 -23.94 29.26 3.31
N GLU A 7 -23.60 30.41 2.74
CA GLU A 7 -24.57 31.45 2.42
C GLU A 7 -25.72 30.86 1.60
N GLU A 8 -26.94 31.26 1.96
CA GLU A 8 -28.17 30.80 1.32
C GLU A 8 -28.22 31.32 -0.13
N VAL A 9 -28.31 30.41 -1.10
CA VAL A 9 -28.42 30.79 -2.52
C VAL A 9 -29.85 31.21 -2.82
N LEU A 10 -30.05 32.45 -3.24
CA LEU A 10 -31.36 32.98 -3.63
C LEU A 10 -31.55 32.92 -5.15
N CYS A 11 -32.80 32.72 -5.57
CA CYS A 11 -33.19 32.80 -6.97
C CYS A 11 -33.05 34.26 -7.48
N PRO A 12 -32.37 34.51 -8.61
CA PRO A 12 -32.21 35.87 -9.12
C PRO A 12 -33.52 36.46 -9.69
N PHE A 13 -34.53 35.63 -9.94
CA PHE A 13 -35.81 36.06 -10.54
C PHE A 13 -36.88 36.41 -9.52
N CYS A 14 -36.99 35.64 -8.43
CA CYS A 14 -38.05 35.84 -7.42
C CYS A 14 -37.55 35.99 -5.99
N GLY A 15 -36.23 35.95 -5.75
CA GLY A 15 -35.64 36.09 -4.42
C GLY A 15 -35.89 34.90 -3.48
N ALA A 16 -36.64 33.88 -3.90
CA ALA A 16 -36.89 32.70 -3.08
C ALA A 16 -35.61 31.86 -2.88
N PRO A 17 -35.43 31.22 -1.71
CA PRO A 17 -34.29 30.38 -1.43
C PRO A 17 -34.27 29.13 -2.33
N ALA A 18 -33.08 28.80 -2.84
CA ALA A 18 -32.88 27.65 -3.69
C ALA A 18 -32.85 26.34 -2.89
N ARG A 19 -33.48 25.30 -3.42
CA ARG A 19 -33.29 23.92 -2.95
C ARG A 19 -31.98 23.37 -3.49
N VAL A 20 -31.24 22.64 -2.66
CA VAL A 20 -29.94 22.05 -3.02
C VAL A 20 -30.07 20.54 -3.15
N LEU A 21 -29.82 20.00 -4.35
CA LEU A 21 -29.58 18.58 -4.56
C LEU A 21 -28.08 18.30 -4.45
N ARG A 22 -27.73 17.22 -3.74
CA ARG A 22 -26.34 16.82 -3.51
C ARG A 22 -26.10 15.48 -4.19
N ARG A 23 -25.11 15.40 -5.07
CA ARG A 23 -24.72 14.16 -5.75
C ARG A 23 -23.23 13.93 -5.62
N LEU A 24 -22.85 12.82 -4.98
CA LEU A 24 -21.48 12.33 -5.02
C LEU A 24 -21.20 11.72 -6.38
N LYS A 25 -20.12 12.18 -7.02
CA LYS A 25 -19.51 11.56 -8.19
C LYS A 25 -18.32 10.69 -7.74
N PRO A 26 -17.97 9.66 -8.51
CA PRO A 26 -16.67 9.02 -8.40
C PRO A 26 -15.52 10.06 -8.44
N GLY A 27 -14.39 9.79 -7.77
CA GLY A 27 -13.24 10.70 -7.76
C GLY A 27 -13.28 11.83 -6.72
N ASN A 28 -14.00 11.64 -5.61
CA ASN A 28 -14.16 12.60 -4.51
C ASN A 28 -14.83 13.93 -4.93
N ALA A 29 -15.61 13.94 -6.00
CA ALA A 29 -16.38 15.11 -6.41
C ALA A 29 -17.80 15.07 -5.80
N LEU A 30 -18.26 16.21 -5.29
CA LEU A 30 -19.62 16.43 -4.82
C LEU A 30 -20.22 17.54 -5.67
N VAL A 31 -21.22 17.21 -6.48
CA VAL A 31 -21.98 18.19 -7.24
C VAL A 31 -23.16 18.68 -6.39
N LEU A 32 -23.27 19.99 -6.26
CA LEU A 32 -24.45 20.66 -5.72
C LEU A 32 -25.21 21.31 -6.86
N GLU A 33 -26.46 20.94 -7.06
CA GLU A 33 -27.37 21.55 -8.04
C GLU A 33 -28.42 22.37 -7.28
N TYR A 34 -28.59 23.64 -7.66
CA TYR A 34 -29.48 24.58 -7.01
C TYR A 34 -30.73 24.79 -7.86
N TYR A 35 -31.91 24.66 -7.26
CA TYR A 35 -33.20 24.78 -7.94
C TYR A 35 -34.14 25.76 -7.24
N CYS A 36 -34.76 26.65 -8.00
CA CYS A 36 -35.92 27.42 -7.57
C CYS A 36 -37.20 26.61 -7.84
N PRO A 37 -38.15 26.52 -6.88
CA PRO A 37 -39.43 25.85 -7.10
C PRO A 37 -40.26 26.42 -8.27
N GLN A 38 -40.04 27.69 -8.62
CA GLN A 38 -40.76 28.39 -9.68
C GLN A 38 -39.97 28.49 -10.99
N HIS A 39 -38.65 28.66 -10.90
CA HIS A 39 -37.80 28.98 -12.05
C HIS A 39 -36.84 27.85 -12.45
N GLY A 40 -36.91 26.70 -11.77
CA GLY A 40 -36.12 25.51 -12.12
C GLY A 40 -34.65 25.63 -11.76
N PHE A 41 -33.77 25.04 -12.57
CA PHE A 41 -32.33 25.00 -12.35
C PHE A 41 -31.72 26.40 -12.33
N LEU A 42 -30.91 26.69 -11.32
CA LEU A 42 -30.24 27.98 -11.16
C LEU A 42 -28.76 27.89 -11.48
N LYS A 43 -28.04 26.94 -10.85
CA LYS A 43 -26.61 26.70 -11.05
C LYS A 43 -26.21 25.32 -10.55
N ALA A 44 -25.04 24.86 -10.97
CA ALA A 44 -24.36 23.72 -10.37
C ALA A 44 -22.95 24.14 -9.94
N GLU A 45 -22.48 23.60 -8.83
CA GLU A 45 -21.08 23.69 -8.42
C GLU A 45 -20.53 22.29 -8.17
N GLU A 46 -19.30 22.04 -8.60
CA GLU A 46 -18.58 20.82 -8.28
C GLU A 46 -17.54 21.12 -7.21
N LEU A 47 -17.59 20.36 -6.12
CA LEU A 47 -16.70 20.50 -4.98
C LEU A 47 -15.83 19.26 -4.90
N ARG A 48 -14.53 19.41 -4.72
CA ARG A 48 -13.71 18.30 -4.25
C ARG A 48 -13.95 18.11 -2.75
N VAL A 49 -14.43 16.93 -2.38
CA VAL A 49 -14.51 16.48 -1.00
C VAL A 49 -13.10 16.14 -0.56
N GLU A 50 -12.50 17.02 0.24
CA GLU A 50 -11.32 16.64 0.99
C GLU A 50 -11.74 15.60 2.03
N LEU A 51 -11.09 14.45 1.95
CA LEU A 51 -11.34 13.37 2.88
C LEU A 51 -10.42 13.54 4.08
N PRO A 52 -10.79 13.00 5.26
CA PRO A 52 -10.06 13.27 6.50
C PRO A 52 -8.57 12.99 6.30
N SER A 53 -7.74 14.03 6.45
CA SER A 53 -6.31 13.84 6.52
C SER A 53 -6.01 13.08 7.80
N ARG A 54 -5.36 11.92 7.67
CA ARG A 54 -4.82 11.22 8.82
C ARG A 54 -3.39 11.70 9.00
N ARG A 55 -3.05 12.12 10.21
CA ARG A 55 -1.66 12.47 10.54
C ARG A 55 -0.82 11.22 10.28
N LEU A 56 0.11 11.32 9.34
CA LEU A 56 1.16 10.32 9.15
C LEU A 56 2.32 10.70 10.07
N ALA A 57 2.97 9.69 10.67
CA ALA A 57 4.14 9.89 11.49
C ALA A 57 5.29 10.49 10.65
N GLU A 58 6.04 11.45 11.19
CA GLU A 58 7.20 12.09 10.53
C GLU A 58 8.57 11.64 11.09
N GLY A 59 8.60 10.61 11.95
CA GLY A 59 9.83 10.05 12.52
C GLY A 59 10.11 8.62 12.06
N GLY A 60 11.27 8.09 12.47
CA GLY A 60 11.68 6.70 12.22
C GLY A 60 11.92 6.36 10.74
N LEU A 61 12.32 5.12 10.48
CA LEU A 61 12.54 4.61 9.12
C LEU A 61 11.63 3.43 8.84
N TYR A 62 10.83 3.51 7.78
CA TYR A 62 9.96 2.43 7.34
C TYR A 62 10.52 1.70 6.12
N VAL A 63 10.90 0.44 6.29
CA VAL A 63 11.47 -0.44 5.26
C VAL A 63 10.49 -1.57 4.95
N ALA A 64 10.30 -1.89 3.67
CA ALA A 64 9.52 -3.05 3.23
C ALA A 64 10.33 -4.00 2.35
N PHE A 65 10.00 -5.29 2.42
CA PHE A 65 10.50 -6.32 1.51
C PHE A 65 9.37 -6.76 0.58
N GLU A 66 9.65 -6.72 -0.72
CA GLU A 66 8.71 -7.04 -1.80
C GLU A 66 9.33 -8.03 -2.81
N GLY A 67 8.50 -8.60 -3.66
CA GLY A 67 8.88 -9.61 -4.66
C GLY A 67 7.89 -10.77 -4.72
N ILE A 68 8.07 -11.63 -5.72
CA ILE A 68 7.22 -12.81 -5.93
C ILE A 68 7.35 -13.85 -4.80
N ASP A 69 6.43 -14.80 -4.73
CA ASP A 69 6.51 -15.89 -3.76
C ASP A 69 7.82 -16.69 -3.91
N ALA A 70 8.32 -17.19 -2.77
CA ALA A 70 9.64 -17.83 -2.64
C ALA A 70 10.89 -16.96 -2.96
N SER A 71 10.75 -15.65 -3.16
CA SER A 71 11.90 -14.74 -3.31
C SER A 71 12.76 -14.53 -2.05
N GLY A 72 12.30 -15.02 -0.88
CA GLY A 72 13.05 -14.91 0.38
C GLY A 72 12.73 -13.69 1.24
N LYS A 73 11.63 -12.96 0.97
CA LYS A 73 11.20 -11.77 1.73
C LYS A 73 11.20 -11.98 3.24
N THR A 74 10.46 -12.98 3.73
CA THR A 74 10.36 -13.28 5.16
C THR A 74 11.73 -13.58 5.78
N THR A 75 12.58 -14.32 5.06
CA THR A 75 13.93 -14.65 5.51
C THR A 75 14.79 -13.39 5.63
N GLN A 76 14.85 -12.56 4.59
CA GLN A 76 15.67 -11.35 4.59
C GLN A 76 15.17 -10.29 5.58
N ALA A 77 13.85 -10.18 5.76
CA ALA A 77 13.25 -9.31 6.77
C ALA A 77 13.65 -9.75 8.20
N GLY A 78 13.65 -11.05 8.47
CA GLY A 78 14.12 -11.63 9.73
C GLY A 78 15.61 -11.42 9.98
N ILE A 79 16.45 -11.69 8.99
CA ILE A 79 17.90 -11.48 9.10
C ILE A 79 18.21 -10.00 9.33
N LEU A 80 17.56 -9.08 8.59
CA LEU A 80 17.74 -7.64 8.80
C LEU A 80 17.27 -7.20 10.19
N TYR A 81 16.16 -7.75 10.68
CA TYR A 81 15.68 -7.48 12.03
C TYR A 81 16.72 -7.86 13.09
N ASP A 82 17.23 -9.09 13.05
CA ASP A 82 18.23 -9.57 14.01
C ASP A 82 19.55 -8.78 13.88
N TYR A 83 19.98 -8.52 12.65
CA TYR A 83 21.17 -7.72 12.35
C TYR A 83 21.10 -6.33 12.99
N LEU A 84 20.00 -5.59 12.76
CA LEU A 84 19.85 -4.24 13.27
C LEU A 84 19.73 -4.22 14.80
N ARG A 85 19.03 -5.19 15.40
CA ARG A 85 18.96 -5.31 16.87
C ARG A 85 20.32 -5.59 17.50
N ALA A 86 21.13 -6.44 16.89
CA ALA A 86 22.49 -6.71 17.33
C ALA A 86 23.40 -5.46 17.26
N HIS A 87 23.03 -4.47 16.45
CA HIS A 87 23.72 -3.18 16.31
C HIS A 87 23.07 -2.04 17.11
N GLY A 88 22.18 -2.36 18.05
CA GLY A 88 21.64 -1.39 19.01
C GLY A 88 20.45 -0.57 18.51
N TYR A 89 19.87 -0.91 17.36
CA TYR A 89 18.66 -0.25 16.86
C TYR A 89 17.40 -0.82 17.52
N GLU A 90 16.44 0.05 17.80
CA GLU A 90 15.07 -0.36 18.13
C GLU A 90 14.32 -0.68 16.83
N VAL A 91 13.96 -1.95 16.65
CA VAL A 91 13.37 -2.46 15.42
C VAL A 91 12.05 -3.17 15.70
N VAL A 92 11.06 -2.94 14.85
CA VAL A 92 9.77 -3.63 14.85
C VAL A 92 9.63 -4.37 13.52
N LEU A 93 9.41 -5.68 13.58
CA LEU A 93 9.15 -6.52 12.40
C LEU A 93 7.66 -6.81 12.33
N VAL A 94 7.05 -6.48 11.19
CA VAL A 94 5.63 -6.73 10.88
C VAL A 94 5.49 -7.46 9.56
N ARG A 95 4.30 -8.00 9.30
CA ARG A 95 3.98 -8.70 8.06
C ARG A 95 2.53 -8.48 7.68
N GLU A 96 2.30 -8.25 6.40
CA GLU A 96 0.96 -8.18 5.82
C GLU A 96 0.58 -9.51 5.12
N PRO A 97 -0.68 -9.99 5.25
CA PRO A 97 -1.73 -9.47 6.13
C PRO A 97 -1.43 -9.68 7.63
N TRP A 98 -1.80 -8.69 8.45
CA TRP A 98 -1.54 -8.61 9.89
C TRP A 98 -2.64 -9.27 10.73
N VAL A 99 -3.90 -8.93 10.47
CA VAL A 99 -5.06 -9.39 11.21
C VAL A 99 -5.33 -10.85 10.86
N LYS A 100 -5.18 -11.73 11.85
CA LYS A 100 -5.33 -13.19 11.68
C LYS A 100 -6.64 -13.58 10.96
N ALA A 101 -7.77 -12.98 11.33
CA ALA A 101 -9.06 -13.27 10.71
C ALA A 101 -9.10 -12.89 9.21
N ILE A 102 -8.57 -11.70 8.85
CA ILE A 102 -8.51 -11.26 7.45
C ILE A 102 -7.55 -12.17 6.66
N LYS A 103 -6.38 -12.46 7.24
CA LYS A 103 -5.40 -13.38 6.68
C LYS A 103 -6.01 -14.74 6.36
N GLU A 104 -6.63 -15.38 7.35
CA GLU A 104 -7.26 -16.69 7.19
C GLU A 104 -8.36 -16.68 6.14
N PHE A 105 -9.16 -15.62 6.08
CA PHE A 105 -10.21 -15.47 5.07
C PHE A 105 -9.62 -15.38 3.65
N LEU A 106 -8.62 -14.51 3.44
CA LEU A 106 -7.97 -14.31 2.15
C LEU A 106 -7.28 -15.60 1.63
N TYR A 107 -6.76 -16.44 2.51
CA TYR A 107 -6.13 -17.71 2.11
C TYR A 107 -7.12 -18.85 1.87
N LYS A 108 -8.35 -18.77 2.39
CA LYS A 108 -9.36 -19.83 2.27
C LYS A 108 -10.36 -19.58 1.13
N HIS A 109 -10.54 -18.33 0.72
CA HIS A 109 -11.62 -17.96 -0.19
C HIS A 109 -11.08 -17.33 -1.47
N ASP A 110 -11.61 -17.80 -2.59
CA ASP A 110 -11.47 -17.12 -3.87
C ASP A 110 -12.45 -15.95 -3.93
N VAL A 111 -11.95 -14.75 -3.59
CA VAL A 111 -12.73 -13.52 -3.67
C VAL A 111 -12.39 -12.70 -4.91
N ASP A 112 -13.40 -11.92 -5.31
CA ASP A 112 -13.29 -10.90 -6.35
C ASP A 112 -12.06 -9.99 -6.09
N PRO A 113 -11.27 -9.64 -7.13
CA PRO A 113 -10.07 -8.82 -6.97
C PRO A 113 -10.30 -7.45 -6.31
N ASP A 114 -11.44 -6.80 -6.54
CA ASP A 114 -11.74 -5.50 -5.94
C ASP A 114 -12.05 -5.67 -4.45
N ALA A 115 -12.80 -6.70 -4.09
CA ALA A 115 -13.07 -7.06 -2.69
C ALA A 115 -11.78 -7.45 -1.94
N GLU A 116 -10.89 -8.21 -2.58
CA GLU A 116 -9.56 -8.53 -2.07
C GLU A 116 -8.76 -7.26 -1.77
N THR A 117 -8.79 -6.28 -2.69
CA THR A 117 -8.10 -4.99 -2.53
C THR A 117 -8.59 -4.25 -1.28
N TYR A 118 -9.90 -4.21 -1.04
CA TYR A 118 -10.46 -3.61 0.17
C TYR A 118 -10.00 -4.31 1.45
N LEU A 119 -9.94 -5.65 1.44
CA LEU A 119 -9.53 -6.42 2.61
C LEU A 119 -8.06 -6.19 2.96
N PHE A 120 -7.16 -6.18 1.97
CA PHE A 120 -5.75 -5.82 2.17
C PHE A 120 -5.60 -4.37 2.64
N ALA A 121 -6.36 -3.42 2.08
CA ALA A 121 -6.31 -2.03 2.50
C ALA A 121 -6.80 -1.85 3.96
N ALA A 122 -7.88 -2.53 4.34
CA ALA A 122 -8.39 -2.51 5.71
C ALA A 122 -7.39 -3.06 6.72
N ASP A 123 -6.81 -4.23 6.42
CA ASP A 123 -5.75 -4.87 7.22
C ASP A 123 -4.55 -3.94 7.43
N ARG A 124 -4.05 -3.35 6.34
CA ARG A 124 -2.92 -2.43 6.34
C ARG A 124 -3.19 -1.17 7.16
N ILE A 125 -4.39 -0.61 7.06
CA ILE A 125 -4.80 0.55 7.86
C ILE A 125 -4.80 0.22 9.36
N ILE A 126 -5.25 -0.98 9.74
CA ILE A 126 -5.23 -1.45 11.12
C ILE A 126 -3.78 -1.59 11.59
N LEU A 127 -2.95 -2.34 10.85
CA LEU A 127 -1.54 -2.52 11.15
C LEU A 127 -0.81 -1.18 11.33
N GLN A 128 -1.05 -0.23 10.42
CA GLN A 128 -0.36 1.04 10.49
C GLN A 128 -0.74 1.88 11.70
N LYS A 129 -2.03 1.90 12.05
CA LYS A 129 -2.50 2.65 13.22
C LYS A 129 -2.04 2.05 14.54
N GLU A 130 -2.04 0.72 14.63
CA GLU A 130 -1.76 0.03 15.90
C GLU A 130 -0.26 -0.12 16.14
N VAL A 131 0.54 -0.27 15.08
CA VAL A 131 1.95 -0.66 15.21
C VAL A 131 2.88 0.29 14.48
N VAL A 132 2.70 0.48 13.17
CA VAL A 132 3.71 1.15 12.32
C VAL A 132 3.86 2.62 12.69
N LEU A 133 2.77 3.40 12.66
CA LEU A 133 2.82 4.84 12.92
C LEU A 133 3.28 5.15 14.36
N PRO A 134 2.76 4.51 15.42
CA PRO A 134 3.27 4.74 16.77
C PRO A 134 4.76 4.39 16.94
N SER A 135 5.24 3.34 16.27
CA SER A 135 6.66 2.96 16.32
C SER A 135 7.54 3.99 15.63
N LEU A 136 7.10 4.49 14.48
CA LEU A 136 7.79 5.53 13.71
C LEU A 136 7.83 6.87 14.47
N GLU A 137 6.76 7.25 15.17
CA GLU A 137 6.73 8.43 16.04
C GLU A 137 7.75 8.35 17.18
N GLN A 138 8.09 7.14 17.64
CA GLN A 138 9.13 6.88 18.63
C GLN A 138 10.55 6.84 18.03
N GLY A 139 10.70 7.09 16.72
CA GLY A 139 12.00 7.04 16.04
C GLY A 139 12.50 5.64 15.71
N LYS A 140 11.66 4.60 15.85
CA LYS A 140 12.06 3.19 15.61
C LYS A 140 12.20 2.89 14.12
N LEU A 141 12.95 1.83 13.81
CA LEU A 141 12.93 1.19 12.50
C LEU A 141 11.77 0.21 12.42
N VAL A 142 10.96 0.32 11.38
CA VAL A 142 9.92 -0.66 11.07
C VAL A 142 10.32 -1.42 9.82
N ILE A 143 10.37 -2.74 9.91
CA ILE A 143 10.57 -3.66 8.79
C ILE A 143 9.24 -4.35 8.52
N SER A 144 8.75 -4.31 7.29
CA SER A 144 7.55 -5.04 6.87
C SER A 144 7.86 -6.10 5.81
N ASP A 145 7.41 -7.32 6.04
CA ASP A 145 7.27 -8.34 5.00
C ASP A 145 5.96 -8.08 4.24
N ARG A 146 6.10 -7.50 3.03
CA ARG A 146 5.06 -6.89 2.19
C ARG A 146 4.51 -5.56 2.70
N SER A 147 3.97 -4.77 1.79
CA SER A 147 3.38 -3.45 2.01
C SER A 147 2.32 -3.16 0.94
N VAL A 148 1.95 -1.88 0.75
CA VAL A 148 1.06 -1.45 -0.35
C VAL A 148 1.58 -1.84 -1.74
N PHE A 149 2.90 -1.97 -1.92
CA PHE A 149 3.47 -2.36 -3.20
C PHE A 149 3.13 -3.81 -3.58
N ALA A 150 2.88 -4.69 -2.60
CA ALA A 150 2.32 -6.00 -2.87
C ALA A 150 0.94 -5.90 -3.54
N SER A 151 0.10 -4.94 -3.13
CA SER A 151 -1.20 -4.74 -3.78
C SER A 151 -1.08 -4.15 -5.18
N LEU A 152 -0.19 -3.19 -5.36
CA LEU A 152 0.10 -2.60 -6.68
C LEU A 152 0.71 -3.60 -7.67
N ALA A 153 1.33 -4.68 -7.18
CA ALA A 153 1.82 -5.76 -8.03
C ALA A 153 0.76 -6.85 -8.25
N TYR A 154 0.24 -7.45 -7.17
CA TYR A 154 -0.64 -8.62 -7.25
C TYR A 154 -2.06 -8.27 -7.70
N GLN A 155 -2.71 -7.27 -7.12
CA GLN A 155 -4.09 -6.93 -7.49
C GLN A 155 -4.15 -6.32 -8.90
N VAL A 156 -3.17 -5.49 -9.28
CA VAL A 156 -3.08 -4.97 -10.66
C VAL A 156 -2.82 -6.08 -11.67
N ALA A 157 -1.96 -7.06 -11.35
CA ALA A 157 -1.77 -8.24 -12.20
C ALA A 157 -3.04 -9.11 -12.35
N ARG A 158 -4.00 -8.99 -11.42
CA ARG A 158 -5.34 -9.60 -11.49
C ARG A 158 -6.36 -8.74 -12.25
N GLY A 159 -5.96 -7.57 -12.78
CA GLY A 159 -6.81 -6.68 -13.57
C GLY A 159 -7.50 -5.57 -12.77
N VAL A 160 -7.13 -5.38 -11.50
CA VAL A 160 -7.63 -4.25 -10.70
C VAL A 160 -6.97 -2.95 -11.19
N ASP A 161 -7.76 -1.89 -11.29
CA ASP A 161 -7.25 -0.57 -11.65
C ASP A 161 -6.26 -0.02 -10.60
N GLU A 162 -5.11 0.50 -11.06
CA GLU A 162 -4.05 0.98 -10.17
C GLU A 162 -4.49 2.22 -9.37
N GLU A 163 -5.25 3.13 -9.98
CA GLU A 163 -5.76 4.31 -9.29
C GLU A 163 -6.72 3.91 -8.17
N PHE A 164 -7.54 2.89 -8.39
CA PHE A 164 -8.38 2.32 -7.35
C PHE A 164 -7.57 1.73 -6.18
N VAL A 165 -6.52 0.95 -6.45
CA VAL A 165 -5.63 0.41 -5.39
C VAL A 165 -5.01 1.55 -4.57
N LEU A 166 -4.54 2.61 -5.22
CA LEU A 166 -3.99 3.79 -4.55
C LEU A 166 -5.06 4.54 -3.75
N ALA A 167 -6.25 4.71 -4.31
CA ALA A 167 -7.35 5.44 -3.70
C ALA A 167 -7.81 4.80 -2.38
N VAL A 168 -7.94 3.47 -2.33
CA VAL A 168 -8.34 2.79 -1.08
C VAL A 168 -7.21 2.79 -0.04
N ASN A 169 -5.95 2.97 -0.46
CA ASN A 169 -4.76 3.03 0.40
C ASN A 169 -4.29 4.45 0.74
N ARG A 170 -4.96 5.50 0.27
CA ARG A 170 -4.55 6.92 0.47
C ARG A 170 -4.27 7.40 1.90
N SER A 171 -4.68 6.64 2.91
CA SER A 171 -4.58 7.02 4.33
C SER A 171 -3.46 6.29 5.07
N ILE A 172 -2.48 5.75 4.33
CA ILE A 172 -1.34 5.01 4.85
C ILE A 172 -0.03 5.75 4.53
N ARG A 173 0.99 5.57 5.38
CA ARG A 173 2.37 5.98 5.09
C ARG A 173 3.01 4.92 4.20
N PHE A 174 3.63 5.36 3.12
CA PHE A 174 4.41 4.47 2.24
C PHE A 174 5.76 4.16 2.88
N PRO A 175 6.36 2.99 2.61
CA PRO A 175 7.74 2.71 2.98
C PRO A 175 8.70 3.77 2.41
N ASP A 176 9.67 4.15 3.22
CA ASP A 176 10.77 5.04 2.84
C ASP A 176 11.80 4.30 1.96
N LEU A 177 11.94 2.98 2.17
CA LEU A 177 12.76 2.08 1.38
C LEU A 177 12.03 0.77 1.11
N VAL A 178 12.08 0.30 -0.14
CA VAL A 178 11.53 -0.99 -0.56
C VAL A 178 12.66 -1.83 -1.14
N PHE A 179 12.95 -2.96 -0.52
CA PHE A 179 13.80 -3.99 -1.08
C PHE A 179 12.97 -4.90 -1.97
N LEU A 180 13.12 -4.74 -3.29
CA LEU A 180 12.57 -5.70 -4.24
C LEU A 180 13.54 -6.86 -4.40
N LEU A 181 13.20 -8.01 -3.82
CA LEU A 181 13.93 -9.25 -4.03
C LEU A 181 13.49 -9.86 -5.37
N ASP A 182 14.24 -9.53 -6.42
CA ASP A 182 13.98 -10.02 -7.78
C ASP A 182 14.49 -11.45 -7.93
N LEU A 183 13.60 -12.37 -8.29
CA LEU A 183 13.91 -13.78 -8.48
C LEU A 183 13.33 -14.23 -9.83
N PRO A 184 14.11 -14.94 -10.68
CA PRO A 184 13.55 -15.60 -11.85
C PRO A 184 12.40 -16.56 -11.45
N VAL A 185 11.31 -16.56 -12.21
CA VAL A 185 10.11 -17.35 -11.88
C VAL A 185 10.42 -18.85 -11.88
N GLU A 186 11.33 -19.30 -12.74
CA GLU A 186 11.80 -20.69 -12.80
C GLU A 186 12.46 -21.13 -11.49
N GLU A 187 13.21 -20.23 -10.85
CA GLU A 187 13.84 -20.48 -9.55
C GLU A 187 12.79 -20.45 -8.43
N ALA A 188 11.85 -19.51 -8.48
CA ALA A 188 10.75 -19.44 -7.52
C ALA A 188 9.90 -20.72 -7.54
N VAL A 189 9.52 -21.21 -8.72
CA VAL A 189 8.78 -22.47 -8.90
C VAL A 189 9.58 -23.66 -8.37
N ARG A 190 10.90 -23.71 -8.60
CA ARG A 190 11.77 -24.75 -8.04
C ARG A 190 11.80 -24.74 -6.51
N ARG A 191 11.76 -23.56 -5.87
CA ARG A 191 11.67 -23.44 -4.41
C ARG A 191 10.30 -23.87 -3.88
N LEU A 192 9.23 -23.55 -4.62
CA LEU A 192 7.85 -23.87 -4.24
C LEU A 192 7.46 -25.34 -4.44
N SER A 193 8.04 -26.03 -5.42
CA SER A 193 7.73 -27.45 -5.70
C SER A 193 8.04 -28.38 -4.50
N SER A 194 8.86 -27.93 -3.55
CA SER A 194 9.10 -28.61 -2.29
C SER A 194 7.90 -28.58 -1.30
N ARG A 195 6.89 -27.75 -1.54
CA ARG A 195 5.77 -27.45 -0.61
C ARG A 195 4.42 -28.07 -0.97
N GLY A 196 4.30 -28.78 -2.09
CA GLY A 196 3.04 -29.45 -2.50
C GLY A 196 2.21 -28.62 -3.49
N GLN A 197 0.88 -28.58 -3.32
CA GLN A 197 -0.03 -27.88 -4.23
C GLN A 197 0.23 -26.37 -4.25
N LEU A 198 0.40 -25.84 -5.46
CA LEU A 198 0.55 -24.41 -5.72
C LEU A 198 -0.80 -23.71 -5.55
N SER A 199 -0.81 -22.57 -4.86
CA SER A 199 -1.93 -21.64 -4.80
C SER A 199 -2.13 -20.93 -6.15
N ARG A 200 -3.29 -20.27 -6.33
CA ARG A 200 -3.60 -19.46 -7.52
C ARG A 200 -2.54 -18.38 -7.84
N PHE A 201 -1.82 -17.92 -6.82
CA PHE A 201 -0.77 -16.90 -6.95
C PHE A 201 0.59 -17.47 -7.38
N GLU A 202 0.71 -18.79 -7.39
CA GLU A 202 1.94 -19.53 -7.67
C GLU A 202 1.89 -20.20 -9.06
N GLU A 203 0.88 -19.87 -9.87
CA GLU A 203 0.87 -20.21 -11.30
C GLU A 203 1.93 -19.39 -12.03
N ARG A 204 2.79 -20.08 -12.81
CA ARG A 204 3.94 -19.48 -13.51
C ARG A 204 3.58 -18.19 -14.26
N GLY A 205 2.54 -18.24 -15.11
CA GLY A 205 2.15 -17.09 -15.93
C GLY A 205 1.67 -15.90 -15.08
N PHE A 206 1.07 -16.17 -13.92
CA PHE A 206 0.70 -15.11 -12.99
C PHE A 206 1.93 -14.54 -12.27
N MET A 207 2.86 -15.39 -11.82
CA MET A 207 4.11 -14.96 -11.20
C MET A 207 4.96 -14.08 -12.14
N GLU A 208 4.99 -14.40 -13.44
CA GLU A 208 5.66 -13.57 -14.46
C GLU A 208 5.04 -12.17 -14.55
N LYS A 209 3.70 -12.07 -14.59
CA LYS A 209 2.99 -10.78 -14.56
C LYS A 209 3.31 -9.98 -13.31
N VAL A 210 3.29 -10.62 -12.14
CA VAL A 210 3.60 -9.97 -10.86
C VAL A 210 5.05 -9.49 -10.82
N ARG A 211 6.01 -10.30 -11.28
CA ARG A 211 7.42 -9.92 -11.36
C ARG A 211 7.61 -8.70 -12.27
N ALA A 212 7.02 -8.72 -13.47
CA ALA A 212 7.07 -7.58 -14.39
C ALA A 212 6.50 -6.30 -13.74
N ARG A 213 5.34 -6.41 -13.08
CA ARG A 213 4.74 -5.29 -12.35
C ARG A 213 5.63 -4.75 -11.23
N TYR A 214 6.33 -5.60 -10.48
CA TYR A 214 7.29 -5.12 -9.48
C TYR A 214 8.46 -4.34 -10.10
N LEU A 215 8.99 -4.79 -11.24
CA LEU A 215 10.07 -4.10 -11.93
C LEU A 215 9.60 -2.73 -12.47
N GLU A 216 8.38 -2.65 -13.00
CA GLU A 216 7.75 -1.39 -13.40
C GLU A 216 7.54 -0.45 -12.21
N LEU A 217 7.10 -0.96 -11.06
CA LEU A 217 7.01 -0.17 -9.83
C LEU A 217 8.38 0.31 -9.34
N ALA A 218 9.42 -0.52 -9.45
CA ALA A 218 10.78 -0.13 -9.09
C ALA A 218 11.30 1.02 -9.97
N GLU A 219 10.93 1.03 -11.25
CA GLU A 219 11.24 2.10 -12.20
C GLU A 219 10.43 3.38 -11.90
N ALA A 220 9.13 3.26 -11.62
CA ALA A 220 8.26 4.40 -11.29
C ALA A 220 8.61 5.05 -9.94
N TYR A 221 9.06 4.25 -8.96
CA TYR A 221 9.40 4.67 -7.61
C TYR A 221 10.90 4.49 -7.30
N LYS A 222 11.78 4.77 -8.28
CA LYS A 222 13.26 4.61 -8.17
C LYS A 222 13.89 5.11 -6.89
N SER A 223 13.43 6.24 -6.37
CA SER A 223 13.95 6.83 -5.13
C SER A 223 13.67 5.96 -3.90
N ARG A 224 12.61 5.15 -3.93
CA ARG A 224 12.19 4.26 -2.84
C ARG A 224 12.67 2.83 -3.04
N PHE A 225 12.82 2.35 -4.26
CA PHE A 225 13.17 0.96 -4.52
C PHE A 225 14.69 0.72 -4.54
N ALA A 226 15.09 -0.42 -3.98
CA ALA A 226 16.39 -1.04 -4.15
C ALA A 226 16.14 -2.47 -4.65
N VAL A 227 16.52 -2.74 -5.90
CA VAL A 227 16.37 -4.07 -6.51
C VAL A 227 17.57 -4.92 -6.13
N VAL A 228 17.31 -6.10 -5.57
CA VAL A 228 18.33 -7.05 -5.11
C VAL A 228 18.10 -8.38 -5.79
N ASP A 229 19.15 -8.92 -6.43
CA ASP A 229 19.11 -10.25 -7.04
C ASP A 229 19.00 -11.33 -5.96
N ALA A 230 17.81 -11.93 -5.87
CA ALA A 230 17.48 -12.95 -4.88
C ALA A 230 17.84 -14.38 -5.30
N SER A 231 18.46 -14.55 -6.48
CA SER A 231 19.02 -15.84 -6.91
C SER A 231 20.35 -16.16 -6.24
N GLN A 232 21.01 -15.15 -5.67
CA GLN A 232 22.26 -15.29 -4.91
C GLN A 232 22.03 -16.02 -3.56
N PRO A 233 23.11 -16.53 -2.92
CA PRO A 233 23.05 -17.08 -1.57
C PRO A 233 22.45 -16.08 -0.56
N VAL A 234 21.80 -16.60 0.48
CA VAL A 234 21.06 -15.81 1.48
C VAL A 234 21.93 -14.72 2.11
N GLU A 235 23.20 -15.04 2.39
CA GLU A 235 24.19 -14.15 2.99
C GLU A 235 24.59 -13.02 2.04
N GLU A 236 24.71 -13.31 0.74
CA GLU A 236 25.01 -12.32 -0.29
C GLU A 236 23.84 -11.34 -0.46
N VAL A 237 22.61 -11.87 -0.52
CA VAL A 237 21.40 -11.05 -0.59
C VAL A 237 21.33 -10.12 0.64
N HIS A 238 21.61 -10.65 1.83
CA HIS A 238 21.61 -9.84 3.05
C HIS A 238 22.69 -8.75 3.01
N ARG A 239 23.91 -9.07 2.54
CA ARG A 239 24.99 -8.08 2.39
C ARG A 239 24.54 -6.92 1.50
N ARG A 240 23.91 -7.20 0.36
CA ARG A 240 23.37 -6.17 -0.56
C ARG A 240 22.29 -5.32 0.10
N VAL A 241 21.38 -5.94 0.85
CA VAL A 241 20.35 -5.24 1.63
C VAL A 241 20.99 -4.25 2.62
N ALA A 242 22.00 -4.71 3.38
CA ALA A 242 22.71 -3.87 4.34
C ALA A 242 23.50 -2.72 3.66
N GLU A 243 24.15 -2.99 2.53
CA GLU A 243 24.85 -1.97 1.72
C GLU A 243 23.90 -0.84 1.29
N HIS A 244 22.72 -1.18 0.77
CA HIS A 244 21.72 -0.21 0.36
C HIS A 244 21.18 0.62 1.55
N LEU A 245 20.94 -0.03 2.69
CA LEU A 245 20.48 0.65 3.89
C LEU A 245 21.53 1.65 4.39
N ARG A 246 22.82 1.25 4.39
CA ARG A 246 23.95 2.11 4.73
C ARG A 246 24.07 3.31 3.78
N ALA A 247 24.04 3.05 2.48
CA ALA A 247 24.23 4.09 1.47
C ALA A 247 23.17 5.18 1.55
N ARG A 248 21.91 4.83 1.89
CA ARG A 248 20.79 5.78 1.92
C ARG A 248 20.60 6.45 3.28
N TYR A 249 20.87 5.73 4.37
CA TYR A 249 20.49 6.17 5.72
C TYR A 249 21.64 6.19 6.73
N GLY A 250 22.88 5.91 6.30
CA GLY A 250 24.06 5.94 7.18
C GLY A 250 24.07 4.85 8.26
N ILE A 251 23.19 3.86 8.17
CA ILE A 251 23.10 2.73 9.11
C ILE A 251 24.28 1.78 8.83
N PRO A 252 25.10 1.38 9.82
CA PRO A 252 26.30 0.59 9.59
C PRO A 252 26.02 -0.73 8.85
N ALA A 253 26.86 -1.04 7.86
CA ALA A 253 27.04 -2.37 7.28
C ALA A 253 28.38 -2.90 7.80
N LYS A 254 28.40 -3.98 8.57
CA LYS A 254 29.67 -4.68 8.87
C LYS A 254 29.96 -5.71 7.79
#